data_AF-A0A434CSV8-F1
#
_entry.id   AF-A0A434CSV8-F1
#
_cell.length_a   1.000
_cell.length_b   1.000
_cell.length_c   1.000
_cell.angle_alpha   90.00
_cell.angle_beta   90.00
_cell.angle_gamma   90.00
#
_symmetry.space_group_name_H-M   'P 1'
#
loop_
_entity.id
_entity.type
_entity.pdbx_description
1 polymer ?
#
loop_
_entity_poly.entity_id
_entity_poly.type
_entity_poly.pdbx_seq_one_letter_code
_entity_poly.pdbx_strand_id
1 'polypeptide(L)'
;IVLAIIQVQAPAALLETAYGRLLLIKLALLFFLFTLAATNRWKLTAPAEAGETEVQRRLVRSIGVEMLIILAIFGVAAGWRFTPPPRALAIAAAQPASIHIHTPKAMADLSITPGHVGPVAASIVIMTGDFGPLDAEQVTLVLSKPDAGIEPIKRAATKRGDGTWRVDDLVVPVPGRWTARLDILVSDFEIVKLEAPIDIGR
;
A
#
# COMPACT_ATOMS: atom_id res chain seq x y z
N ILE A 1 13.25 15.47 7.52
CA ILE A 1 12.27 16.47 7.03
C ILE A 1 11.92 16.19 5.56
N VAL A 2 12.90 16.13 4.64
CA VAL A 2 12.69 15.76 3.22
C VAL A 2 11.91 14.45 3.05
N LEU A 3 12.22 13.41 3.82
CA LEU A 3 11.49 12.13 3.78
C LEU A 3 10.02 12.23 4.24
N ALA A 4 9.71 13.15 5.16
CA ALA A 4 8.34 13.36 5.66
C ALA A 4 7.47 14.10 4.64
N ILE A 5 8.08 15.04 3.90
CA ILE A 5 7.43 15.77 2.81
C ILE A 5 7.13 14.84 1.62
N ILE A 6 8.03 13.90 1.33
CA ILE A 6 7.84 12.93 0.23
C ILE A 6 6.82 11.84 0.59
N GLN A 7 6.67 11.48 1.86
CA GLN A 7 5.77 10.40 2.30
C GLN A 7 4.32 10.83 2.55
N VAL A 8 4.08 12.14 2.71
CA VAL A 8 2.78 12.72 3.03
C VAL A 8 2.32 13.50 1.79
N GLN A 9 1.83 12.79 0.77
CA GLN A 9 1.35 13.40 -0.48
C GLN A 9 0.19 14.40 -0.27
N ALA A 10 -0.41 14.48 0.92
CA ALA A 10 -1.39 15.50 1.30
C ALA A 10 -1.27 15.91 2.78
N PRO A 11 -1.23 17.20 3.14
CA PRO A 11 -1.16 17.66 4.53
C PRO A 11 -2.34 17.20 5.41
N ALA A 12 -3.49 16.87 4.81
CA ALA A 12 -4.64 16.27 5.50
C ALA A 12 -4.32 14.90 6.14
N ALA A 13 -3.44 14.11 5.52
CA ALA A 13 -3.05 12.80 6.03
C ALA A 13 -2.28 12.86 7.36
N LEU A 14 -1.78 14.03 7.78
CA LEU A 14 -1.15 14.21 9.09
C LEU A 14 -2.14 14.21 10.25
N LEU A 15 -3.39 14.64 10.03
CA LEU A 15 -4.41 14.71 11.07
C LEU A 15 -5.30 13.46 11.08
N GLU A 16 -5.56 12.89 9.91
CA GLU A 16 -6.51 11.78 9.76
C GLU A 16 -5.88 10.40 9.98
N THR A 17 -4.57 10.26 9.81
CA THR A 17 -3.89 8.96 9.97
C THR A 17 -3.29 8.78 11.36
N ALA A 18 -3.34 7.54 11.89
CA ALA A 18 -2.68 7.18 13.15
C ALA A 18 -1.18 7.49 13.13
N TYR A 19 -0.54 7.32 11.96
CA TYR A 19 0.85 7.69 11.72
C TYR A 19 1.11 9.20 11.91
N GLY A 20 0.27 10.04 11.30
CA GLY A 20 0.38 11.49 11.42
C GLY A 20 0.17 12.00 12.85
N ARG A 21 -0.81 11.44 13.58
CA ARG A 21 -1.06 11.78 14.99
C ARG A 21 0.13 11.43 15.89
N LEU A 22 0.74 10.26 15.72
CA LEU A 22 1.96 9.89 16.47
C LEU A 22 3.15 10.81 16.15
N LEU A 23 3.30 11.21 14.88
CA LEU A 23 4.34 12.16 14.47
C LEU A 23 4.15 13.52 15.15
N LEU A 24 2.91 14.03 15.20
CA LEU A 24 2.59 15.31 15.86
C LEU A 24 2.85 15.26 17.37
N ILE A 25 2.46 14.17 18.05
CA ILE A 25 2.76 13.96 19.47
C ILE A 25 4.28 14.01 19.70
N LYS A 26 5.06 13.33 18.85
CA LYS A 26 6.53 13.34 18.96
C LYS A 26 7.12 14.74 18.79
N LEU A 27 6.63 15.52 17.83
CA LEU A 27 7.08 16.89 17.60
C LEU A 27 6.70 17.83 18.75
N ALA A 28 5.50 17.68 19.33
CA ALA A 28 5.06 18.46 20.49
C ALA A 28 5.93 18.16 21.73
N LEU A 29 6.24 16.89 21.98
CA LEU A 29 7.15 16.49 23.06
C LEU A 29 8.56 17.07 22.87
N LEU A 30 9.08 17.02 21.64
CA LEU A 30 10.38 17.58 21.30
C LEU A 30 10.42 19.11 21.50
N PHE A 31 9.36 19.81 21.08
CA PHE A 31 9.23 21.26 21.28
C PHE A 31 9.21 21.62 22.77
N PHE A 32 8.45 20.88 23.58
CA PHE A 32 8.39 21.09 25.02
C PHE A 32 9.75 20.81 25.69
N LEU A 33 10.45 19.76 25.28
CA LEU A 33 11.81 19.44 25.74
C LEU A 33 12.79 20.58 25.45
N PHE A 34 12.81 21.08 24.21
CA PHE A 34 13.72 22.17 23.83
C PHE A 34 13.39 23.48 24.54
N THR A 35 12.10 23.76 24.77
CA THR A 35 11.67 24.95 25.52
C THR A 35 12.12 24.87 26.98
N LEU A 36 11.98 23.70 27.61
CA LEU A 36 12.50 23.44 28.96
C LEU A 36 14.02 23.58 29.01
N ALA A 37 14.74 22.92 28.09
CA ALA A 37 16.20 22.97 28.04
C ALA A 37 16.73 24.40 27.83
N ALA A 38 16.12 25.18 26.94
CA ALA A 38 16.47 26.59 26.73
C ALA A 38 16.20 27.45 27.97
N THR A 39 15.07 27.21 28.66
CA THR A 39 14.73 27.92 29.90
C THR A 39 15.69 27.57 31.04
N ASN A 40 16.05 26.30 31.17
CA ASN A 40 17.05 25.81 32.12
C ASN A 40 18.42 26.47 31.85
N ARG A 41 18.86 26.46 30.59
CA ARG A 41 20.12 27.03 30.12
C ARG A 41 20.23 28.53 30.42
N TRP A 42 19.18 29.29 30.13
CA TRP A 42 19.23 30.75 30.21
C TRP A 42 18.82 31.35 31.54
N LYS A 43 17.92 30.71 32.30
CA LYS A 43 17.40 31.29 33.55
C LYS A 43 17.87 30.59 34.83
N LEU A 44 18.18 29.31 34.77
CA LEU A 44 18.41 28.50 35.98
C LEU A 44 19.86 28.07 36.14
N THR A 45 20.66 28.03 35.07
CA THR A 45 22.05 27.55 35.13
C THR A 45 22.96 28.55 35.86
N ALA A 46 22.92 29.84 35.49
CA ALA A 46 23.79 30.87 36.10
C ALA A 46 23.50 31.15 37.59
N PRO A 47 22.24 31.23 38.07
CA PRO A 47 21.96 31.44 39.49
C PRO A 47 22.16 30.16 40.33
N ALA A 48 22.03 28.97 39.74
CA ALA A 48 22.35 27.72 40.43
C ALA A 48 23.86 27.55 40.67
N GLU A 49 24.71 27.95 39.71
CA GLU A 49 26.16 28.01 39.90
C GLU A 49 26.57 29.03 40.97
N ALA A 50 25.75 30.08 41.18
CA ALA A 50 25.95 31.06 42.25
C ALA A 50 25.53 30.56 43.65
N GLY A 51 25.02 29.32 43.79
CA GLY A 51 24.77 28.67 45.09
C GLY A 51 23.38 28.86 45.68
N GLU A 52 22.41 29.38 44.92
CA GLU A 52 21.02 29.52 45.40
C GLU A 52 20.31 28.16 45.50
N THR A 53 20.07 27.70 46.73
CA THR A 53 19.50 26.37 47.04
C THR A 53 18.09 26.15 46.49
N GLU A 54 17.26 27.20 46.39
CA GLU A 54 15.91 27.14 45.81
C GLU A 54 15.97 26.95 44.28
N VAL A 55 16.94 27.59 43.61
CA VAL A 55 17.17 27.44 42.15
C VAL A 55 17.72 26.05 41.84
N GLN A 56 18.57 25.51 42.71
CA GLN A 56 19.11 24.16 42.58
C GLN A 56 18.01 23.09 42.64
N ARG A 57 17.01 23.21 43.54
CA ARG A 57 15.85 22.29 43.57
C ARG A 57 15.00 22.38 42.32
N ARG A 58 14.80 23.59 41.77
CA ARG A 58 14.06 23.80 40.52
C ARG A 58 14.79 23.18 39.33
N LEU A 59 16.13 23.26 39.31
CA LEU A 59 16.97 22.63 38.29
C LEU A 59 16.85 21.10 38.30
N VAL A 60 16.93 20.46 39.47
CA VAL A 60 16.78 19.00 39.61
C VAL A 60 15.39 18.53 39.19
N ARG A 61 14.32 19.26 39.57
CA ARG A 61 12.95 18.97 39.09
C ARG A 61 12.85 19.08 37.56
N SER A 62 13.48 20.09 36.97
CA SER A 62 13.51 20.26 35.52
C SER A 62 14.21 19.10 34.82
N ILE A 63 15.35 18.64 35.34
CA ILE A 63 16.06 17.45 34.82
C ILE A 63 15.18 16.19 34.90
N GLY A 64 14.43 16.02 35.99
CA GLY A 64 13.48 14.91 36.11
C GLY A 64 12.37 14.95 35.06
N VAL A 65 11.85 16.14 34.76
CA VAL A 65 10.85 16.35 33.69
C VAL A 65 11.47 16.10 32.31
N GLU A 66 12.70 16.57 32.06
CA GLU A 66 13.43 16.30 30.81
C GLU A 66 13.61 14.79 30.57
N MET A 67 14.03 14.03 31.60
CA MET A 67 14.18 12.58 31.51
C MET A 67 12.85 11.86 31.23
N LEU A 68 11.75 12.31 31.84
CA LEU A 68 10.42 11.75 31.58
C LEU A 68 9.96 12.02 30.15
N ILE A 69 10.24 13.21 29.60
CA ILE A 69 9.94 13.54 28.21
C ILE A 69 10.78 12.69 27.25
N ILE A 70 12.07 12.51 27.54
CA ILE A 70 12.95 11.63 26.74
C ILE A 70 12.40 10.20 26.73
N LEU A 71 12.00 9.67 27.89
CA LEU A 71 11.39 8.34 27.99
C LEU A 71 10.09 8.25 27.18
N ALA A 72 9.24 9.28 27.22
CA ALA A 72 8.03 9.36 26.41
C ALA A 72 8.34 9.40 24.91
N ILE A 73 9.38 10.14 24.48
CA ILE A 73 9.83 10.17 23.08
C ILE A 73 10.29 8.77 22.64
N PHE A 74 11.03 8.05 23.48
CA PHE A 74 11.42 6.67 23.20
C PHE A 74 10.21 5.73 23.12
N GLY A 75 9.21 5.88 24.00
CA GLY A 75 7.95 5.13 23.91
C GLY A 75 7.21 5.37 22.60
N VAL A 76 7.10 6.63 22.16
CA VAL A 76 6.49 6.98 20.86
C VAL A 76 7.30 6.45 19.68
N ALA A 77 8.64 6.51 19.76
CA ALA A 77 9.52 5.97 18.73
C ALA A 77 9.41 4.44 18.62
N ALA A 78 9.27 3.73 19.74
CA ALA A 78 9.01 2.29 19.75
C ALA A 78 7.64 1.95 19.12
N GLY A 79 6.65 2.84 19.27
CA GLY A 79 5.31 2.71 18.67
C GLY A 79 5.29 2.75 17.13
N TRP A 80 6.33 3.27 16.47
CA TRP A 80 6.39 3.38 15.00
C TRP A 80 6.25 2.03 14.28
N ARG A 81 6.66 0.95 14.93
CA ARG A 81 6.53 -0.43 14.43
C ARG A 81 5.07 -0.84 14.17
N PHE A 82 4.10 -0.14 14.77
CA PHE A 82 2.67 -0.42 14.67
C PHE A 82 1.92 0.56 13.76
N THR A 83 2.58 1.60 13.25
CA THR A 83 2.00 2.54 12.30
C THR A 83 2.79 2.52 11.00
N PRO A 84 2.65 1.45 10.17
CA PRO A 84 3.26 1.42 8.86
C PRO A 84 2.83 2.66 8.07
N PRO A 85 3.73 3.26 7.28
CA PRO A 85 3.42 4.48 6.55
C PRO A 85 2.25 4.22 5.57
N PRO A 86 1.33 5.17 5.34
CA PRO A 86 0.13 4.96 4.52
C PRO A 86 0.38 4.37 3.13
N ARG A 87 1.53 4.69 2.52
CA ARG A 87 1.98 4.10 1.25
C ARG A 87 2.15 2.58 1.30
N ALA A 88 2.61 2.03 2.42
CA ALA A 88 2.76 0.59 2.58
C ALA A 88 1.40 -0.10 2.64
N LEU A 89 0.39 0.56 3.23
CA LEU A 89 -0.99 0.09 3.23
C LEU A 89 -1.62 0.16 1.83
N ALA A 90 -1.36 1.23 1.08
CA ALA A 90 -1.84 1.38 -0.30
C ALA A 90 -1.24 0.33 -1.25
N ILE A 91 0.06 0.04 -1.13
CA ILE A 91 0.72 -1.03 -1.90
C ILE A 91 0.18 -2.40 -1.51
N ALA A 92 -0.09 -2.64 -0.22
CA ALA A 92 -0.67 -3.90 0.23
C ALA A 92 -2.10 -4.09 -0.28
N ALA A 93 -2.91 -3.02 -0.31
CA ALA A 93 -4.26 -3.05 -0.87
C ALA A 93 -4.25 -3.29 -2.40
N ALA A 94 -3.24 -2.77 -3.11
CA ALA A 94 -3.10 -2.95 -4.55
C ALA A 94 -2.38 -4.25 -4.96
N GLN A 95 -2.22 -5.23 -4.05
CA GLN A 95 -1.59 -6.50 -4.44
C GLN A 95 -2.43 -7.21 -5.50
N PRO A 96 -1.83 -7.64 -6.62
CA PRO A 96 -2.56 -8.30 -7.67
C PRO A 96 -2.93 -9.73 -7.28
N ALA A 97 -4.10 -10.18 -7.74
CA ALA A 97 -4.39 -11.61 -7.88
C ALA A 97 -3.84 -12.05 -9.24
N SER A 98 -2.89 -12.98 -9.26
CA SER A 98 -2.21 -13.40 -10.48
C SER A 98 -2.29 -14.91 -10.68
N ILE A 99 -2.47 -15.32 -11.92
CA ILE A 99 -2.45 -16.73 -12.34
C ILE A 99 -1.61 -16.88 -13.60
N HIS A 100 -0.91 -18.01 -13.67
CA HIS A 100 -0.20 -18.45 -14.86
C HIS A 100 -0.94 -19.66 -15.45
N ILE A 101 -1.37 -19.55 -16.70
CA ILE A 101 -2.07 -20.61 -17.42
C ILE A 101 -1.14 -21.14 -18.50
N HIS A 102 -0.85 -22.43 -18.46
CA HIS A 102 0.04 -23.08 -19.42
C HIS A 102 -0.71 -24.21 -20.14
N THR A 103 -0.79 -24.12 -21.45
CA THR A 103 -1.22 -25.22 -22.34
C THR A 103 -0.22 -25.40 -23.48
N PRO A 104 -0.19 -26.56 -24.16
CA PRO A 104 0.72 -26.78 -25.29
C PRO A 104 0.57 -25.77 -26.44
N LYS A 105 -0.63 -25.19 -26.61
CA LYS A 105 -0.92 -24.24 -27.69
C LYS A 105 -0.62 -22.79 -27.33
N ALA A 106 -0.92 -22.39 -26.10
CA ALA A 106 -0.71 -21.02 -25.63
C ALA A 106 -0.53 -20.97 -24.11
N MET A 107 0.14 -19.91 -23.68
CA MET A 107 0.36 -19.56 -22.29
C MET A 107 -0.13 -18.15 -22.04
N ALA A 108 -0.61 -17.90 -20.82
CA ALA A 108 -1.00 -16.55 -20.43
C ALA A 108 -0.73 -16.29 -18.96
N ASP A 109 -0.20 -15.10 -18.68
CA ASP A 109 -0.18 -14.51 -17.35
C ASP A 109 -1.34 -13.53 -17.23
N LEU A 110 -2.28 -13.81 -16.34
CA LEU A 110 -3.38 -12.91 -15.99
C LEU A 110 -3.12 -12.34 -14.61
N SER A 111 -3.20 -11.01 -14.50
CA SER A 111 -3.10 -10.28 -13.24
C SER A 111 -4.28 -9.33 -13.09
N ILE A 112 -4.99 -9.39 -11.96
CA ILE A 112 -6.10 -8.50 -11.61
C ILE A 112 -5.67 -7.60 -10.45
N THR A 113 -5.73 -6.29 -10.67
CA THR A 113 -5.26 -5.27 -9.72
C THR A 113 -6.32 -4.21 -9.49
N PRO A 114 -6.74 -3.95 -8.23
CA PRO A 114 -6.40 -4.71 -7.02
C PRO A 114 -6.90 -6.16 -7.07
N GLY A 115 -6.25 -7.07 -6.34
CA GLY A 115 -6.62 -8.49 -6.23
C GLY A 115 -7.82 -8.76 -5.32
N HIS A 116 -8.73 -7.80 -5.15
CA HIS A 116 -9.91 -7.88 -4.29
C HIS A 116 -11.16 -7.35 -5.01
N VAL A 117 -12.32 -7.46 -4.37
CA VAL A 117 -13.59 -6.99 -4.96
C VAL A 117 -13.64 -5.49 -5.22
N GLY A 118 -14.52 -5.09 -6.15
CA GLY A 118 -14.73 -3.71 -6.56
C GLY A 118 -14.21 -3.43 -7.98
N PRO A 119 -13.97 -2.16 -8.32
CA PRO A 119 -13.35 -1.76 -9.58
C PRO A 119 -11.90 -2.22 -9.62
N VAL A 120 -11.55 -2.99 -10.64
CA VAL A 120 -10.23 -3.58 -10.86
C VAL A 120 -9.83 -3.45 -12.32
N ALA A 121 -8.53 -3.55 -12.60
CA ALA A 121 -8.01 -3.67 -13.95
C ALA A 121 -7.34 -5.03 -14.13
N ALA A 122 -7.55 -5.67 -15.28
CA ALA A 122 -6.86 -6.90 -15.66
C ALA A 122 -5.73 -6.59 -16.66
N SER A 123 -4.58 -7.21 -16.44
CA SER A 123 -3.43 -7.22 -17.35
C SER A 123 -3.16 -8.65 -17.78
N ILE A 124 -3.01 -8.87 -19.08
CA ILE A 124 -2.87 -10.18 -19.69
C ILE A 124 -1.67 -10.16 -20.62
N VAL A 125 -0.69 -11.03 -20.38
CA VAL A 125 0.41 -11.30 -21.30
C VAL A 125 0.14 -12.66 -21.95
N ILE A 126 0.29 -12.77 -23.26
CA ILE A 126 0.01 -14.00 -24.00
C ILE A 126 1.25 -14.43 -24.76
N MET A 127 1.56 -15.71 -24.66
CA MET A 127 2.74 -16.34 -25.22
C MET A 127 2.35 -17.66 -25.90
N THR A 128 3.20 -18.15 -26.79
CA THR A 128 3.11 -19.52 -27.29
C THR A 128 3.55 -20.51 -26.21
N GLY A 129 3.29 -21.81 -26.41
CA GLY A 129 3.76 -22.87 -25.49
C GLY A 129 5.30 -22.89 -25.32
N ASP A 130 6.04 -22.36 -26.29
CA ASP A 130 7.51 -22.25 -26.26
C ASP A 130 8.00 -20.89 -25.75
N PHE A 131 7.16 -20.13 -25.04
CA PHE A 131 7.45 -18.79 -24.48
C PHE A 131 7.72 -17.69 -25.53
N GLY A 132 7.41 -17.93 -26.80
CA GLY A 132 7.46 -16.91 -27.86
C GLY A 132 6.26 -15.95 -27.79
N PRO A 133 6.33 -14.78 -28.46
CA PRO A 133 5.17 -13.89 -28.56
C PRO A 133 4.06 -14.57 -29.37
N LEU A 134 2.82 -14.53 -28.86
CA LEU A 134 1.63 -14.95 -29.61
C LEU A 134 0.92 -13.70 -30.14
N ASP A 135 0.82 -13.57 -31.46
CA ASP A 135 0.09 -12.46 -32.07
C ASP A 135 -1.41 -12.79 -32.14
N ALA A 136 -2.14 -12.39 -31.09
CA ALA A 136 -3.59 -12.50 -31.05
C ALA A 136 -4.25 -11.30 -31.74
N GLU A 137 -5.35 -11.54 -32.44
CA GLU A 137 -6.21 -10.51 -33.03
C GLU A 137 -7.15 -9.91 -31.98
N GLN A 138 -7.67 -10.74 -31.08
CA GLN A 138 -8.58 -10.33 -30.02
C GLN A 138 -8.40 -11.19 -28.77
N VAL A 139 -8.54 -10.58 -27.60
CA VAL A 139 -8.54 -11.28 -26.32
C VAL A 139 -9.77 -10.87 -25.54
N THR A 140 -10.53 -11.85 -25.06
CA THR A 140 -11.69 -11.62 -24.19
C THR A 140 -11.48 -12.32 -22.86
N LEU A 141 -11.51 -11.55 -21.77
CA LEU A 141 -11.52 -12.07 -20.41
C LEU A 141 -12.96 -12.42 -20.01
N VAL A 142 -13.14 -13.62 -19.49
CA VAL A 142 -14.40 -14.10 -18.93
C VAL A 142 -14.17 -14.56 -17.51
N LEU A 143 -14.79 -13.89 -16.55
CA LEU A 143 -14.81 -14.30 -15.15
C LEU A 143 -16.16 -14.95 -14.83
N SER A 144 -16.14 -16.18 -14.33
CA SER A 144 -17.36 -16.89 -13.93
C SER A 144 -17.30 -17.34 -12.48
N LYS A 145 -18.46 -17.27 -11.81
CA LYS A 145 -18.68 -17.79 -10.47
C LYS A 145 -20.07 -18.42 -10.34
N PRO A 146 -20.29 -19.61 -10.93
CA PRO A 146 -21.61 -20.23 -11.01
C PRO A 146 -22.19 -20.57 -9.62
N ASP A 147 -21.34 -20.88 -8.65
CA ASP A 147 -21.72 -21.19 -7.27
C ASP A 147 -22.31 -19.99 -6.52
N ALA A 148 -22.05 -18.77 -6.98
CA ALA A 148 -22.68 -17.55 -6.47
C ALA A 148 -23.91 -17.11 -7.30
N GLY A 149 -24.30 -17.86 -8.33
CA GLY A 149 -25.41 -17.50 -9.23
C GLY A 149 -25.13 -16.26 -10.10
N ILE A 150 -23.86 -15.91 -10.29
CA ILE A 150 -23.45 -14.71 -11.05
C ILE A 150 -23.22 -15.07 -12.52
N GLU A 151 -23.83 -14.29 -13.42
CA GLU A 151 -23.59 -14.44 -14.86
C GLU A 151 -22.12 -14.18 -15.22
N PRO A 152 -21.54 -14.92 -16.18
CA PRO A 152 -20.16 -14.71 -16.58
C PRO A 152 -19.90 -13.28 -17.05
N ILE A 153 -18.96 -12.61 -16.39
CA ILE A 153 -18.53 -11.24 -16.72
C ILE A 153 -17.57 -11.33 -17.89
N LYS A 154 -18.02 -10.85 -19.07
CA LYS A 154 -17.22 -10.84 -20.30
C LYS A 154 -16.71 -9.43 -20.59
N ARG A 155 -15.40 -9.28 -20.82
CA ARG A 155 -14.76 -8.02 -21.20
C ARG A 155 -13.72 -8.24 -22.28
N ALA A 156 -13.84 -7.51 -23.39
CA ALA A 156 -12.80 -7.47 -24.40
C ALA A 156 -11.59 -6.68 -23.86
N ALA A 157 -10.40 -7.22 -24.04
CA ALA A 157 -9.16 -6.57 -23.68
C ALA A 157 -8.65 -5.72 -24.86
N THR A 158 -7.93 -4.66 -24.53
CA THR A 158 -7.29 -3.75 -25.49
C THR A 158 -5.80 -4.01 -25.51
N LYS A 159 -5.22 -4.21 -26.71
CA LYS A 159 -3.77 -4.38 -26.89
C LYS A 159 -3.07 -3.05 -26.63
N ARG A 160 -2.12 -3.03 -25.72
CA ARG A 160 -1.24 -1.90 -25.43
C ARG A 160 0.01 -1.99 -26.31
N GLY A 161 0.68 -0.85 -26.52
CA GLY A 161 1.86 -0.76 -27.39
C GLY A 161 3.08 -1.55 -26.91
N ASP A 162 3.04 -2.10 -25.68
CA ASP A 162 4.06 -2.93 -25.06
C ASP A 162 3.82 -4.44 -25.24
N GLY A 163 2.77 -4.84 -25.98
CA GLY A 163 2.41 -6.25 -26.19
C GLY A 163 1.48 -6.85 -25.13
N THR A 164 1.11 -6.06 -24.12
CA THR A 164 0.19 -6.48 -23.05
C THR A 164 -1.25 -6.18 -23.42
N TRP A 165 -2.18 -7.04 -22.99
CA TRP A 165 -3.61 -6.83 -23.15
C TRP A 165 -4.22 -6.33 -21.84
N ARG A 166 -5.09 -5.31 -21.90
CA ARG A 166 -5.62 -4.66 -20.70
C ARG A 166 -7.14 -4.53 -20.73
N VAL A 167 -7.77 -4.78 -19.58
CA VAL A 167 -9.18 -4.48 -19.30
C VAL A 167 -9.22 -3.48 -18.16
N ASP A 168 -9.69 -2.26 -18.42
CA ASP A 168 -9.75 -1.20 -17.41
C ASP A 168 -11.11 -1.11 -16.69
N ASP A 169 -12.21 -1.51 -17.34
CA ASP A 169 -13.58 -1.43 -16.81
C ASP A 169 -14.11 -2.78 -16.29
N LEU A 170 -13.35 -3.42 -15.40
CA LEU A 170 -13.72 -4.68 -14.76
C LEU A 170 -14.21 -4.42 -13.32
N VAL A 171 -15.37 -4.97 -12.97
CA VAL A 171 -15.92 -4.88 -11.61
C VAL A 171 -16.16 -6.29 -11.11
N VAL A 172 -15.49 -6.66 -10.01
CA VAL A 172 -15.68 -7.96 -9.37
C VAL A 172 -16.62 -7.80 -8.17
N PRO A 173 -17.83 -8.37 -8.20
CA PRO A 173 -18.88 -8.05 -7.22
C PRO A 173 -18.72 -8.77 -5.87
N VAL A 174 -18.13 -9.97 -5.86
CA VAL A 174 -18.02 -10.81 -4.65
C VAL A 174 -16.65 -11.47 -4.53
N PRO A 175 -16.16 -11.67 -3.30
CA PRO A 175 -14.86 -12.28 -3.07
C PRO A 175 -14.93 -13.81 -3.24
N GLY A 176 -13.76 -14.44 -3.30
CA GLY A 176 -13.60 -15.89 -3.30
C GLY A 176 -12.98 -16.43 -4.59
N ARG A 177 -13.13 -17.73 -4.80
CA ARG A 177 -12.59 -18.42 -5.97
C ARG A 177 -13.49 -18.18 -7.17
N TRP A 178 -12.93 -17.55 -8.20
CA TRP A 178 -13.51 -17.35 -9.52
C TRP A 178 -12.82 -18.26 -10.52
N THR A 179 -13.48 -18.52 -11.64
CA THR A 179 -12.85 -19.15 -12.80
C THR A 179 -12.58 -18.09 -13.84
N ALA A 180 -11.29 -17.88 -14.15
CA ALA A 180 -10.86 -16.98 -15.19
C ALA A 180 -10.61 -17.74 -16.48
N ARG A 181 -11.28 -17.31 -17.54
CA ARG A 181 -11.16 -17.87 -18.88
C ARG A 181 -10.77 -16.78 -19.87
N LEU A 182 -9.73 -17.04 -20.64
CA LEU A 182 -9.28 -16.18 -21.74
C LEU A 182 -9.70 -16.82 -23.06
N ASP A 183 -10.53 -16.12 -23.82
CA ASP A 183 -10.84 -16.46 -25.21
C ASP A 183 -9.89 -15.63 -26.10
N ILE A 184 -8.91 -16.31 -26.71
CA ILE A 184 -7.84 -15.71 -27.51
C ILE A 184 -8.11 -16.04 -28.98
N LEU A 185 -8.51 -15.04 -29.76
CA LEU A 185 -8.66 -15.14 -31.21
C LEU A 185 -7.28 -15.00 -31.86
N VAL A 186 -6.78 -16.07 -32.46
CA VAL A 186 -5.48 -16.10 -33.15
C VAL A 186 -5.65 -15.80 -34.63
N SER A 187 -6.75 -16.26 -35.23
CA SER A 187 -7.18 -15.94 -36.60
C SER A 187 -8.69 -16.09 -36.71
N ASP A 188 -9.27 -15.67 -37.84
CA ASP A 188 -10.70 -15.81 -38.18
C ASP A 188 -11.31 -17.21 -37.94
N PHE A 189 -10.47 -18.25 -37.89
CA PHE A 189 -10.90 -19.65 -37.73
C PHE A 189 -10.38 -20.33 -36.46
N GLU A 190 -9.49 -19.68 -35.69
CA GLU A 190 -8.87 -20.29 -34.51
C GLU A 190 -9.05 -19.43 -33.25
N ILE A 191 -9.74 -20.01 -32.27
CA ILE A 191 -9.86 -19.48 -30.90
C ILE A 191 -9.21 -20.46 -29.94
N VAL A 192 -8.22 -19.99 -29.18
CA VAL A 192 -7.62 -20.72 -28.06
C VAL A 192 -8.29 -20.29 -26.76
N LYS A 193 -8.71 -21.27 -25.96
CA LYS A 193 -9.35 -21.03 -24.67
C LYS A 193 -8.43 -21.49 -23.56
N LEU A 194 -8.06 -20.57 -22.67
CA LEU A 194 -7.26 -20.85 -21.49
C LEU A 194 -8.14 -20.63 -20.26
N GLU A 195 -8.13 -21.56 -19.31
CA GLU A 195 -8.99 -21.48 -18.14
C GLU A 195 -8.24 -21.92 -16.88
N ALA A 196 -8.38 -21.15 -15.81
CA ALA A 196 -7.80 -21.47 -14.53
C ALA A 196 -8.55 -20.77 -13.37
N PRO A 197 -8.52 -21.36 -12.17
CA PRO A 197 -9.07 -20.72 -10.98
C PRO A 197 -8.21 -19.53 -10.54
N ILE A 198 -8.85 -18.43 -10.13
CA ILE A 198 -8.22 -17.26 -9.52
C ILE A 198 -8.93 -16.91 -8.21
N ASP A 199 -8.17 -16.68 -7.14
CA ASP A 199 -8.72 -16.27 -5.86
C ASP A 199 -8.73 -14.74 -5.74
N ILE A 200 -9.91 -14.18 -5.51
CA ILE A 200 -10.12 -12.74 -5.32
C ILE A 200 -10.38 -12.45 -3.84
N GLY A 201 -9.60 -11.55 -3.27
CA GLY A 201 -9.72 -11.09 -1.88
C GLY A 201 -10.96 -10.25 -1.59
N ARG A 202 -11.12 -9.89 -0.32
CA ARG A 202 -12.14 -8.95 0.17
C ARG A 202 -11.65 -7.52 0.11
#